data_AF-A0A0D6T0V4-F1
#
_entry.id   AF-A0A0D6T0V4-F1
#
_cell.length_a   1.000
_cell.length_b   1.000
_cell.length_c   1.000
_cell.angle_alpha   90.00
_cell.angle_beta   90.00
_cell.angle_gamma   90.00
#
_symmetry.space_group_name_H-M   'P 1'
#
loop_
_entity.id
_entity.type
_entity.pdbx_description
1 polymer ?
#
loop_
_entity_poly.entity_id
_entity_poly.type
_entity_poly.pdbx_seq_one_letter_code
_entity_poly.pdbx_strand_id
1 'polypeptide(L)'
;MAFQGVRNNAENFKVRVLQEHGGNSAALVSLADLQEKAKTIFGPSPVSEPLVVLPTFDALLSHESNPILSKRVLGREDVDIAAMIKALGNSDWVRQGRAYFDEATGICPFCQQATETSFAASLEAYFDETFLNDSLAIDDLAKTYSAAADQLLAQLSEILNAPSRFLDAETLKTEVALLASRIALNRQQLADKQREPSQLVALEPLADVLYAISQALAVANEQIKAHNAMVANLGKEKQQLASQVWKHIVAIELAPALQDYSAKKQGLVGAITALNGKIEAAEADRRQMEREIAELERATTSVQPTIDAINALLASFGFHGFSLAKADSGTAYVLRRPDGMDAKETLSEGERTFVTFLYFYHLLKGSDSESGVTTDRIVVIDDPVSSLDSDILFIVSSLIKALFDEVRQGTGHIKQVFVLTHNVYFHKEVTFNARRTGRNAMRSEETFWVVRKSHHSSRVEAHTSNPIVTSYELLWAEVRRADRSNLSIQNTLRRIIENYFKILGGTDTDDICNLFEGREKVICRSLFSWVNDGSHFAHDDLYVAVDDAMVESYLNIFKAIFVKSGHLAHYKMMMCEAYSDDSEIAPKTQEQQVNALGAVNA
;
A
#
# COMPACT_ATOMS: atom_id res chain seq x y z
N MET A 1 -17.47 -49.43 10.37
CA MET A 1 -18.58 -48.53 10.02
C MET A 1 -18.60 -47.29 10.91
N ALA A 2 -18.65 -47.40 12.25
CA ALA A 2 -18.64 -46.23 13.14
C ALA A 2 -17.50 -45.23 12.86
N PHE A 3 -16.31 -45.75 12.50
CA PHE A 3 -15.14 -44.95 12.15
C PHE A 3 -14.88 -44.78 10.64
N GLN A 4 -15.87 -45.06 9.80
CA GLN A 4 -15.71 -44.90 8.35
C GLN A 4 -15.39 -43.43 8.03
N GLY A 5 -14.37 -43.19 7.19
CA GLY A 5 -13.90 -41.84 6.85
C GLY A 5 -12.93 -41.20 7.86
N VAL A 6 -12.74 -41.76 9.05
CA VAL A 6 -11.84 -41.21 10.08
C VAL A 6 -10.69 -42.13 10.49
N ARG A 7 -10.70 -43.41 10.11
CA ARG A 7 -9.72 -44.43 10.57
C ARG A 7 -8.25 -44.13 10.24
N ASN A 8 -7.98 -43.45 9.12
CA ASN A 8 -6.63 -43.25 8.60
C ASN A 8 -6.22 -41.76 8.56
N ASN A 9 -6.98 -40.88 9.23
CA ASN A 9 -6.71 -39.45 9.22
C ASN A 9 -6.95 -38.87 10.62
N ALA A 10 -5.84 -38.51 11.29
CA ALA A 10 -5.86 -37.98 12.64
C ALA A 10 -6.63 -36.65 12.75
N GLU A 11 -6.58 -35.81 11.71
CA GLU A 11 -7.28 -34.52 11.68
C GLU A 11 -8.80 -34.74 11.58
N ASN A 12 -9.24 -35.60 10.67
CA ASN A 12 -10.66 -35.94 10.54
C ASN A 12 -11.20 -36.62 11.81
N PHE A 13 -10.39 -37.47 12.44
CA PHE A 13 -10.73 -38.09 13.72
C PHE A 13 -10.90 -37.04 14.82
N LYS A 14 -9.95 -36.10 14.96
CA LYS A 14 -10.02 -34.99 15.92
C LYS A 14 -11.27 -34.14 15.71
N VAL A 15 -11.55 -33.74 14.46
CA VAL A 15 -12.74 -32.94 14.12
C VAL A 15 -14.01 -33.69 14.53
N ARG A 16 -14.09 -35.00 14.21
CA ARG A 16 -15.25 -35.80 14.58
C ARG A 16 -15.40 -35.94 16.09
N VAL A 17 -14.32 -36.19 16.82
CA VAL A 17 -14.31 -36.27 18.29
C VAL A 17 -14.86 -34.99 18.91
N LEU A 18 -14.42 -33.81 18.44
CA LEU A 18 -14.90 -32.52 18.97
C LEU A 18 -16.39 -32.28 18.66
N GLN A 19 -16.85 -32.67 17.46
CA GLN A 19 -18.28 -32.60 17.11
C GLN A 19 -19.13 -33.51 18.00
N GLU A 20 -18.71 -34.76 18.19
CA GLU A 20 -19.42 -35.73 19.02
C GLU A 20 -19.41 -35.32 20.49
N HIS A 21 -18.31 -34.74 20.99
CA HIS A 21 -18.25 -34.22 22.36
C HIS A 21 -19.24 -33.08 22.60
N GLY A 22 -19.43 -32.19 21.62
CA GLY A 22 -20.34 -31.04 21.75
C GLY A 22 -21.81 -31.34 21.43
N GLY A 23 -22.11 -32.36 20.61
CA GLY A 23 -23.44 -32.54 20.02
C GLY A 23 -24.06 -33.93 20.11
N ASN A 24 -23.35 -34.95 20.61
CA ASN A 24 -23.89 -36.31 20.66
C ASN A 24 -24.88 -36.51 21.82
N SER A 25 -26.16 -36.72 21.48
CA SER A 25 -27.27 -36.99 22.40
C SER A 25 -27.63 -38.47 22.56
N ALA A 26 -26.88 -39.39 21.96
CA ALA A 26 -27.13 -40.82 22.09
C ALA A 26 -26.95 -41.29 23.54
N ALA A 27 -27.70 -42.34 23.91
CA ALA A 27 -27.56 -42.97 25.21
C ALA A 27 -26.15 -43.54 25.39
N LEU A 28 -25.57 -43.35 26.58
CA LEU A 28 -24.31 -43.97 26.95
C LEU A 28 -24.56 -45.45 27.24
N VAL A 29 -23.81 -46.32 26.55
CA VAL A 29 -23.93 -47.78 26.64
C VAL A 29 -22.56 -48.36 26.96
N SER A 30 -22.50 -49.48 27.69
CA SER A 30 -21.24 -50.14 28.04
C SER A 30 -20.54 -50.72 26.82
N LEU A 31 -19.21 -50.87 26.87
CA LEU A 31 -18.45 -51.45 25.77
C LEU A 31 -18.89 -52.90 25.47
N ALA A 32 -19.24 -53.67 26.51
CA ALA A 32 -19.68 -55.06 26.38
C ALA A 32 -21.01 -55.15 25.60
N ASP A 33 -22.00 -54.33 25.95
CA ASP A 33 -23.30 -54.31 25.26
C ASP A 33 -23.15 -53.81 23.81
N LEU A 34 -22.26 -52.84 23.57
CA LEU A 34 -21.95 -52.37 22.21
C LEU A 34 -21.32 -53.47 21.35
N GLN A 35 -20.41 -54.27 21.92
CA GLN A 35 -19.80 -55.41 21.24
C GLN A 35 -20.82 -56.52 20.94
N GLU A 36 -21.75 -56.78 21.85
CA GLU A 36 -22.83 -57.76 21.64
C GLU A 36 -23.80 -57.31 20.54
N LYS A 37 -24.26 -56.05 20.59
CA LYS A 37 -25.09 -55.45 19.52
C LYS A 37 -24.38 -55.47 18.17
N ALA A 38 -23.08 -55.19 18.16
CA ALA A 38 -22.26 -55.21 16.95
C ALA A 38 -22.24 -56.59 16.28
N LYS A 39 -22.12 -57.68 17.05
CA LYS A 39 -22.12 -59.05 16.50
C LYS A 39 -23.42 -59.36 15.75
N THR A 40 -24.55 -58.85 16.25
CA THR A 40 -25.88 -59.09 15.67
C THR A 40 -26.14 -58.23 14.44
N ILE A 41 -25.67 -56.98 14.45
CA ILE A 41 -26.02 -55.97 13.44
C ILE A 41 -25.07 -55.94 12.23
N PHE A 42 -23.80 -56.37 12.39
CA PHE A 42 -22.78 -56.25 11.34
C PHE A 42 -22.57 -57.51 10.47
N GLY A 43 -23.60 -58.34 10.30
CA GLY A 43 -23.62 -59.36 9.23
C GLY A 43 -23.64 -58.76 7.80
N PRO A 44 -23.63 -59.60 6.74
CA PRO A 44 -23.75 -59.13 5.35
C PRO A 44 -24.98 -58.25 5.22
N SER A 45 -24.76 -57.00 4.79
CA SER A 45 -25.80 -55.97 4.83
C SER A 45 -26.66 -56.07 3.58
N PRO A 46 -27.98 -56.32 3.71
CA PRO A 46 -28.87 -56.26 2.57
C PRO A 46 -28.91 -54.83 2.01
N VAL A 47 -28.87 -54.70 0.69
CA VAL A 47 -28.94 -53.42 -0.03
C VAL A 47 -30.41 -53.16 -0.39
N SER A 48 -30.84 -51.89 -0.34
CA SER A 48 -32.19 -51.52 -0.78
C SER A 48 -32.32 -51.68 -2.29
N GLU A 49 -33.51 -52.05 -2.76
CA GLU A 49 -33.81 -52.15 -4.20
C GLU A 49 -34.73 -51.03 -4.67
N PRO A 50 -34.55 -50.52 -5.90
CA PRO A 50 -35.49 -49.58 -6.49
C PRO A 50 -36.85 -50.26 -6.74
N LEU A 51 -37.93 -49.50 -6.62
CA LEU A 51 -39.27 -49.97 -7.01
C LEU A 51 -39.37 -50.05 -8.54
N VAL A 52 -40.13 -51.03 -9.03
CA VAL A 52 -40.44 -51.19 -10.45
C VAL A 52 -41.55 -50.22 -10.82
N VAL A 53 -41.37 -49.46 -11.91
CA VAL A 53 -42.37 -48.51 -12.40
C VAL A 53 -43.52 -49.29 -13.04
N LEU A 54 -44.76 -48.97 -12.66
CA LEU A 54 -45.97 -49.55 -13.23
C LEU A 54 -46.37 -48.78 -14.51
N PRO A 55 -46.43 -49.43 -15.68
CA PRO A 55 -46.93 -48.79 -16.91
C PRO A 55 -48.41 -48.42 -16.81
N THR A 56 -48.82 -47.42 -17.60
CA THR A 56 -50.23 -47.04 -17.76
C THR A 56 -50.86 -47.78 -18.95
N PHE A 57 -52.06 -48.35 -18.76
CA PHE A 57 -52.72 -49.18 -19.76
C PHE A 57 -53.91 -48.51 -20.47
N ASP A 58 -54.41 -47.40 -19.93
CA ASP A 58 -55.68 -46.78 -20.33
C ASP A 58 -55.73 -46.39 -21.81
N ALA A 59 -54.62 -45.86 -22.35
CA ALA A 59 -54.54 -45.45 -23.74
C ALA A 59 -54.82 -46.63 -24.69
N LEU A 60 -54.19 -47.78 -24.44
CA LEU A 60 -54.32 -48.96 -25.29
C LEU A 60 -55.72 -49.59 -25.18
N LEU A 61 -56.27 -49.66 -23.97
CA LEU A 61 -57.61 -50.19 -23.72
C LEU A 61 -58.71 -49.31 -24.34
N SER A 62 -58.54 -47.98 -24.34
CA SER A 62 -59.52 -47.06 -24.90
C SER A 62 -59.77 -47.28 -26.39
N HIS A 63 -58.74 -47.73 -27.13
CA HIS A 63 -58.81 -47.99 -28.56
C HIS A 63 -59.69 -49.19 -28.93
N GLU A 64 -59.81 -50.21 -28.06
CA GLU A 64 -60.67 -51.39 -28.27
C GLU A 64 -62.15 -51.01 -28.40
N SER A 65 -62.54 -49.90 -27.78
CA SER A 65 -63.92 -49.39 -27.75
C SER A 65 -64.22 -48.33 -28.82
N ASN A 66 -63.29 -48.05 -29.73
CA ASN A 66 -63.47 -46.99 -30.71
C ASN A 66 -64.65 -47.32 -31.66
N PRO A 67 -65.67 -46.44 -31.77
CA PRO A 67 -66.85 -46.70 -32.59
C PRO A 67 -66.56 -47.02 -34.06
N ILE A 68 -65.45 -46.50 -34.62
CA ILE A 68 -65.08 -46.68 -36.03
C ILE A 68 -64.84 -48.14 -36.41
N LEU A 69 -64.44 -48.98 -35.44
CA LEU A 69 -64.22 -50.42 -35.62
C LEU A 69 -65.51 -51.14 -36.03
N SER A 70 -66.63 -50.73 -35.42
CA SER A 70 -67.97 -51.29 -35.63
C SER A 70 -68.80 -50.56 -36.70
N LYS A 71 -68.26 -49.50 -37.30
CA LYS A 71 -68.93 -48.71 -38.35
C LYS A 71 -68.54 -49.25 -39.73
N ARG A 72 -69.52 -49.53 -40.59
CA ARG A 72 -69.28 -49.78 -42.01
C ARG A 72 -69.08 -48.44 -42.72
N VAL A 73 -67.88 -48.19 -43.22
CA VAL A 73 -67.58 -46.95 -43.94
C VAL A 73 -67.90 -47.16 -45.41
N LEU A 74 -69.06 -46.65 -45.84
CA LEU A 74 -69.59 -46.76 -47.20
C LEU A 74 -69.73 -45.38 -47.82
N GLY A 75 -69.76 -45.33 -49.15
CA GLY A 75 -70.03 -44.10 -49.88
C GLY A 75 -71.48 -43.63 -49.77
N ARG A 76 -71.74 -42.44 -50.30
CA ARG A 76 -73.04 -41.78 -50.33
C ARG A 76 -74.08 -42.66 -51.04
N GLU A 77 -75.29 -42.79 -50.49
CA GLU A 77 -76.32 -43.72 -51.01
C GLU A 77 -77.21 -43.13 -52.12
N ASP A 78 -77.19 -41.80 -52.32
CA ASP A 78 -78.05 -41.02 -53.23
C ASP A 78 -77.33 -40.64 -54.54
N VAL A 79 -76.49 -41.53 -55.05
CA VAL A 79 -75.82 -41.42 -56.35
C VAL A 79 -76.17 -42.61 -57.23
N ASP A 80 -76.25 -42.39 -58.54
CA ASP A 80 -76.75 -43.38 -59.51
C ASP A 80 -76.00 -44.73 -59.49
N ILE A 81 -74.73 -44.72 -59.08
CA ILE A 81 -73.88 -45.92 -58.98
C ILE A 81 -74.04 -46.68 -57.64
N ALA A 82 -74.59 -46.05 -56.60
CA ALA A 82 -74.59 -46.57 -55.23
C ALA A 82 -75.40 -47.86 -55.07
N ALA A 83 -76.56 -47.96 -55.74
CA ALA A 83 -77.43 -49.13 -55.64
C ALA A 83 -76.72 -50.43 -56.08
N MET A 84 -75.95 -50.37 -57.16
CA MET A 84 -75.18 -51.50 -57.67
C MET A 84 -74.02 -51.85 -56.73
N ILE A 85 -73.28 -50.85 -56.25
CA ILE A 85 -72.14 -51.04 -55.34
C ILE A 85 -72.59 -51.69 -54.02
N LYS A 86 -73.73 -51.25 -53.49
CA LYS A 86 -74.36 -51.81 -52.29
C LYS A 86 -74.83 -53.25 -52.52
N ALA A 87 -75.44 -53.55 -53.66
CA ALA A 87 -75.91 -54.89 -54.00
C ALA A 87 -74.75 -55.91 -54.15
N LEU A 88 -73.62 -55.46 -54.72
CA LEU A 88 -72.43 -56.30 -54.92
C LEU A 88 -71.51 -56.34 -53.69
N GLY A 89 -71.69 -55.42 -52.74
CA GLY A 89 -70.81 -55.31 -51.57
C GLY A 89 -69.36 -54.97 -51.93
N ASN A 90 -69.13 -54.31 -53.06
CA ASN A 90 -67.80 -54.11 -53.64
C ASN A 90 -67.26 -52.68 -53.49
N SER A 91 -67.75 -51.92 -52.50
CA SER A 91 -67.36 -50.51 -52.26
C SER A 91 -65.84 -50.32 -52.14
N ASP A 92 -65.15 -51.23 -51.45
CA ASP A 92 -63.69 -51.17 -51.28
C ASP A 92 -62.95 -51.45 -52.59
N TRP A 93 -63.46 -52.35 -53.43
CA TRP A 93 -62.92 -52.61 -54.75
C TRP A 93 -63.12 -51.39 -55.68
N VAL A 94 -64.28 -50.74 -55.62
CA VAL A 94 -64.55 -49.50 -56.37
C VAL A 94 -63.59 -48.39 -55.94
N ARG A 95 -63.31 -48.27 -54.63
CA ARG A 95 -62.33 -47.32 -54.10
C ARG A 95 -60.93 -47.57 -54.64
N GLN A 96 -60.48 -48.82 -54.63
CA GLN A 96 -59.19 -49.20 -55.20
C GLN A 96 -59.15 -48.90 -56.71
N GLY A 97 -60.26 -49.18 -57.41
CA GLY A 97 -60.38 -48.93 -58.84
C GLY A 97 -60.39 -47.46 -59.23
N ARG A 98 -60.90 -46.59 -58.36
CA ARG A 98 -60.93 -45.13 -58.57
C ARG A 98 -59.54 -44.56 -58.80
N ALA A 99 -58.54 -45.00 -58.04
CA ALA A 99 -57.16 -44.52 -58.22
C ALA A 99 -56.63 -44.73 -59.65
N TYR A 100 -56.95 -45.87 -60.27
CA TYR A 100 -56.58 -46.15 -61.66
C TYR A 100 -57.44 -45.36 -62.66
N PHE A 101 -58.69 -45.06 -62.31
CA PHE A 101 -59.61 -44.29 -63.15
C PHE A 101 -59.18 -42.82 -63.26
N ASP A 102 -58.71 -42.24 -62.15
CA ASP A 102 -58.22 -40.85 -62.10
C ASP A 102 -57.00 -40.64 -63.01
N GLU A 103 -56.15 -41.66 -63.19
CA GLU A 103 -55.01 -41.64 -64.12
C GLU A 103 -55.43 -41.84 -65.60
N ALA A 104 -56.47 -42.64 -65.87
CA ALA A 104 -56.84 -43.09 -67.22
C ALA A 104 -57.60 -42.05 -68.08
N THR A 105 -57.88 -40.86 -67.53
CA THR A 105 -58.48 -39.68 -68.20
C THR A 105 -59.64 -39.98 -69.18
N GLY A 106 -60.84 -40.22 -68.63
CA GLY A 106 -62.08 -40.36 -69.43
C GLY A 106 -62.29 -41.74 -70.06
N ILE A 107 -61.34 -42.67 -69.90
CA ILE A 107 -61.45 -44.08 -70.31
C ILE A 107 -61.49 -44.95 -69.06
N CYS A 108 -62.38 -45.95 -69.03
CA CYS A 108 -62.43 -46.91 -67.93
C CYS A 108 -61.18 -47.82 -67.96
N PRO A 109 -60.38 -47.91 -66.88
CA PRO A 109 -59.15 -48.71 -66.87
C PRO A 109 -59.41 -50.23 -66.89
N PHE A 110 -60.65 -50.67 -66.66
CA PHE A 110 -61.01 -52.09 -66.59
C PHE A 110 -61.59 -52.64 -67.90
N CYS A 111 -62.61 -51.96 -68.46
CA CYS A 111 -63.26 -52.39 -69.71
C CYS A 111 -62.77 -51.63 -70.95
N GLN A 112 -61.93 -50.60 -70.78
CA GLN A 112 -61.34 -49.77 -71.84
C GLN A 112 -62.36 -48.99 -72.70
N GLN A 113 -63.60 -48.87 -72.24
CA GLN A 113 -64.63 -48.06 -72.90
C GLN A 113 -64.54 -46.60 -72.45
N ALA A 114 -64.94 -45.68 -73.33
CA ALA A 114 -65.09 -44.26 -72.98
C ALA A 114 -66.20 -44.08 -71.93
N THR A 115 -65.96 -43.21 -70.96
CA THR A 115 -66.91 -42.92 -69.88
C THR A 115 -67.55 -41.55 -70.04
N GLU A 116 -68.83 -41.44 -69.67
CA GLU A 116 -69.53 -40.15 -69.65
C GLU A 116 -69.04 -39.28 -68.49
N THR A 117 -69.08 -37.96 -68.66
CA THR A 117 -68.68 -37.00 -67.60
C THR A 117 -69.55 -37.12 -66.34
N SER A 118 -70.82 -37.53 -66.48
CA SER A 118 -71.75 -37.84 -65.39
C SER A 118 -71.28 -39.00 -64.50
N PHE A 119 -70.59 -39.99 -65.07
CA PHE A 119 -70.07 -41.15 -64.34
C PHE A 119 -68.91 -40.75 -63.42
N ALA A 120 -67.97 -39.95 -63.92
CA ALA A 120 -66.86 -39.43 -63.10
C ALA A 120 -67.38 -38.57 -61.93
N ALA A 121 -68.37 -37.71 -62.18
CA ALA A 121 -69.02 -36.92 -61.12
C ALA A 121 -69.74 -37.80 -60.08
N SER A 122 -70.38 -38.88 -60.51
CA SER A 122 -71.04 -39.85 -59.61
C SER A 122 -70.04 -40.65 -58.77
N LEU A 123 -68.89 -41.00 -59.34
CA LEU A 123 -67.80 -41.70 -58.64
C LEU A 123 -67.13 -40.80 -57.59
N GLU A 124 -66.94 -39.53 -57.90
CA GLU A 124 -66.46 -38.51 -56.96
C GLU A 124 -67.46 -38.31 -55.81
N ALA A 125 -68.75 -38.09 -56.15
CA ALA A 125 -69.80 -37.84 -55.18
C ALA A 125 -70.12 -39.05 -54.28
N TYR A 126 -69.81 -40.27 -54.72
CA TYR A 126 -69.95 -41.47 -53.90
C TYR A 126 -68.98 -41.49 -52.72
N PHE A 127 -67.75 -40.98 -52.87
CA PHE A 127 -66.78 -40.91 -51.77
C PHE A 127 -66.71 -39.50 -51.19
N ASP A 128 -67.76 -39.13 -50.45
CA ASP A 128 -67.96 -37.80 -49.89
C ASP A 128 -67.05 -37.49 -48.67
N GLU A 129 -67.24 -36.30 -48.10
CA GLU A 129 -66.51 -35.85 -46.90
C GLU A 129 -66.70 -36.80 -45.70
N THR A 130 -67.86 -37.45 -45.57
CA THR A 130 -68.13 -38.42 -44.50
C THR A 130 -67.24 -39.65 -44.64
N PHE A 131 -67.16 -40.20 -45.85
CA PHE A 131 -66.31 -41.35 -46.16
C PHE A 131 -64.82 -41.04 -45.91
N LEU A 132 -64.37 -39.85 -46.32
CA LEU A 132 -62.98 -39.41 -46.12
C LEU A 132 -62.65 -39.22 -44.64
N ASN A 133 -63.53 -38.56 -43.87
CA ASN A 133 -63.35 -38.35 -42.44
C ASN A 133 -63.33 -39.67 -41.65
N ASP A 134 -64.21 -40.62 -42.01
CA ASP A 134 -64.21 -41.94 -41.40
C ASP A 134 -62.95 -42.75 -41.75
N SER A 135 -62.46 -42.63 -43.00
CA SER A 135 -61.20 -43.27 -43.42
C SER A 135 -60.01 -42.70 -42.65
N LEU A 136 -59.96 -41.37 -42.46
CA LEU A 136 -58.94 -40.72 -41.62
C LEU A 136 -59.03 -41.14 -40.16
N ALA A 137 -60.24 -41.35 -39.62
CA ALA A 137 -60.42 -41.84 -38.26
C ALA A 137 -59.90 -43.27 -38.07
N ILE A 138 -60.01 -44.13 -39.09
CA ILE A 138 -59.38 -45.47 -39.08
C ILE A 138 -57.85 -45.35 -39.08
N ASP A 139 -57.30 -44.48 -39.93
CA ASP A 139 -55.84 -44.27 -40.00
C ASP A 139 -55.27 -43.72 -38.69
N ASP A 140 -55.95 -42.74 -38.09
CA ASP A 140 -55.57 -42.18 -36.79
C ASP A 140 -55.64 -43.23 -35.68
N LEU A 141 -56.69 -44.06 -35.66
CA LEU A 141 -56.80 -45.18 -34.71
C LEU A 141 -55.65 -46.17 -34.86
N ALA A 142 -55.34 -46.60 -36.10
CA ALA A 142 -54.27 -47.56 -36.36
C ALA A 142 -52.89 -47.01 -35.92
N LYS A 143 -52.65 -45.73 -36.18
CA LYS A 143 -51.42 -45.03 -35.81
C LYS A 143 -51.29 -44.85 -34.30
N THR A 144 -52.33 -44.34 -33.65
CA THR A 144 -52.34 -44.08 -32.20
C THR A 144 -52.26 -45.39 -31.39
N TYR A 145 -52.99 -46.43 -31.81
CA TYR A 145 -52.89 -47.77 -31.23
C TYR A 145 -51.47 -48.32 -31.34
N SER A 146 -50.86 -48.24 -32.53
CA SER A 146 -49.52 -48.77 -32.75
C SER A 146 -48.47 -48.06 -31.90
N ALA A 147 -48.55 -46.73 -31.80
CA ALA A 147 -47.65 -45.94 -30.96
C ALA A 147 -47.80 -46.27 -29.46
N ALA A 148 -49.04 -46.38 -28.97
CA ALA A 148 -49.31 -46.76 -27.58
C ALA A 148 -48.79 -48.18 -27.27
N ALA A 149 -48.99 -49.12 -28.20
CA ALA A 149 -48.51 -50.49 -28.08
C ALA A 149 -46.97 -50.57 -28.07
N ASP A 150 -46.27 -49.85 -28.95
CA ASP A 150 -44.80 -49.84 -29.00
C ASP A 150 -44.21 -49.24 -27.73
N GLN A 151 -44.79 -48.13 -27.23
CA GLN A 151 -44.36 -47.50 -25.99
C GLN A 151 -44.48 -48.47 -24.80
N LEU A 152 -45.61 -49.17 -24.70
CA LEU A 152 -45.84 -50.13 -23.62
C LEU A 152 -44.89 -51.33 -23.69
N LEU A 153 -44.70 -51.91 -24.88
CA LEU A 153 -43.78 -53.04 -25.07
C LEU A 153 -42.33 -52.64 -24.78
N ALA A 154 -41.92 -51.41 -25.12
CA ALA A 154 -40.60 -50.89 -24.78
C ALA A 154 -40.40 -50.78 -23.26
N GLN A 155 -41.38 -50.21 -22.53
CA GLN A 155 -41.33 -50.12 -21.07
C GLN A 155 -41.24 -51.50 -20.40
N LEU A 156 -42.02 -52.48 -20.89
CA LEU A 156 -41.98 -53.84 -20.36
C LEU A 156 -40.67 -54.57 -20.68
N SER A 157 -40.08 -54.30 -21.86
CA SER A 157 -38.76 -54.80 -22.24
C SER A 157 -37.64 -54.26 -21.33
N GLU A 158 -37.68 -52.97 -20.98
CA GLU A 158 -36.73 -52.38 -20.03
C GLU A 158 -36.78 -53.07 -18.66
N ILE A 159 -37.98 -53.38 -18.16
CA ILE A 159 -38.17 -54.10 -16.90
C ILE A 159 -37.57 -55.52 -16.99
N LEU A 160 -37.76 -56.22 -18.13
CA LEU A 160 -37.25 -57.57 -18.34
C LEU A 160 -35.72 -57.63 -18.56
N ASN A 161 -35.09 -56.55 -19.03
CA ASN A 161 -33.64 -56.49 -19.21
C ASN A 161 -32.86 -56.34 -17.90
N ALA A 162 -33.48 -55.79 -16.86
CA ALA A 162 -32.90 -55.64 -15.54
C ALA A 162 -33.93 -55.96 -14.44
N PRO A 163 -34.36 -57.24 -14.32
CA PRO A 163 -35.41 -57.61 -13.39
C PRO A 163 -34.92 -57.47 -11.94
N SER A 164 -35.78 -56.95 -11.07
CA SER A 164 -35.55 -57.01 -9.62
C SER A 164 -35.48 -58.47 -9.17
N ARG A 165 -34.71 -58.76 -8.11
CA ARG A 165 -34.66 -60.12 -7.53
C ARG A 165 -36.01 -60.60 -7.01
N PHE A 166 -36.93 -59.67 -6.76
CA PHE A 166 -38.28 -59.93 -6.25
C PHE A 166 -39.34 -60.08 -7.34
N LEU A 167 -38.93 -59.94 -8.60
CA LEU A 167 -39.80 -60.08 -9.76
C LEU A 167 -39.66 -61.49 -10.33
N ASP A 168 -40.79 -62.16 -10.52
CA ASP A 168 -40.84 -63.40 -11.30
C ASP A 168 -40.75 -63.06 -12.79
N ALA A 169 -39.51 -62.96 -13.28
CA ALA A 169 -39.21 -62.56 -14.64
C ALA A 169 -39.73 -63.57 -15.69
N GLU A 170 -39.80 -64.86 -15.36
CA GLU A 170 -40.29 -65.87 -16.31
C GLU A 170 -41.80 -65.78 -16.49
N THR A 171 -42.54 -65.58 -15.40
CA THR A 171 -43.99 -65.31 -15.47
C THR A 171 -44.26 -64.01 -16.23
N LEU A 172 -43.55 -62.92 -15.91
CA LEU A 172 -43.72 -61.65 -16.63
C LEU A 172 -43.41 -61.77 -18.13
N LYS A 173 -42.31 -62.45 -18.49
CA LYS A 173 -41.92 -62.67 -19.88
C LYS A 173 -42.99 -63.43 -20.67
N THR A 174 -43.63 -64.42 -20.03
CA THR A 174 -44.73 -65.17 -20.63
C THR A 174 -45.93 -64.27 -20.93
N GLU A 175 -46.34 -63.44 -19.97
CA GLU A 175 -47.46 -62.50 -20.15
C GLU A 175 -47.14 -61.40 -21.18
N VAL A 176 -45.90 -60.89 -21.21
CA VAL A 176 -45.45 -59.92 -22.21
C VAL A 176 -45.45 -60.52 -23.62
N ALA A 177 -45.07 -61.79 -23.78
CA ALA A 177 -45.14 -62.48 -25.06
C ALA A 177 -46.60 -62.68 -25.52
N LEU A 178 -47.51 -63.02 -24.60
CA LEU A 178 -48.94 -63.11 -24.88
C LEU A 178 -49.52 -61.76 -25.30
N LEU A 179 -49.17 -60.68 -24.59
CA LEU A 179 -49.55 -59.31 -24.95
C LEU A 179 -49.07 -58.93 -26.34
N ALA A 180 -47.79 -59.18 -26.66
CA ALA A 180 -47.21 -58.89 -27.96
C ALA A 180 -47.93 -59.64 -29.09
N SER A 181 -48.33 -60.89 -28.86
CA SER A 181 -49.11 -61.68 -29.82
C SER A 181 -50.49 -61.07 -30.06
N ARG A 182 -51.21 -60.63 -29.02
CA ARG A 182 -52.53 -60.00 -29.18
C ARG A 182 -52.42 -58.63 -29.85
N ILE A 183 -51.39 -57.85 -29.52
CA ILE A 183 -51.09 -56.58 -30.19
C ILE A 183 -50.84 -56.80 -31.68
N ALA A 184 -50.09 -57.83 -32.07
CA ALA A 184 -49.82 -58.15 -33.47
C ALA A 184 -51.12 -58.48 -34.23
N LEU A 185 -52.02 -59.24 -33.62
CA LEU A 185 -53.33 -59.57 -34.20
C LEU A 185 -54.21 -58.32 -34.36
N ASN A 186 -54.24 -57.45 -33.34
CA ASN A 186 -54.97 -56.17 -33.40
C ASN A 186 -54.41 -55.24 -34.48
N ARG A 187 -53.08 -55.19 -34.65
CA ARG A 187 -52.45 -54.43 -35.74
C ARG A 187 -52.86 -54.95 -37.11
N GLN A 188 -52.91 -56.27 -37.27
CA GLN A 188 -53.37 -56.88 -38.52
C GLN A 188 -54.84 -56.53 -38.79
N GLN A 189 -55.70 -56.66 -37.80
CA GLN A 189 -57.11 -56.30 -37.88
C GLN A 189 -57.34 -54.81 -38.23
N LEU A 190 -56.55 -53.90 -37.67
CA LEU A 190 -56.56 -52.48 -38.01
C LEU A 190 -56.08 -52.23 -39.44
N ALA A 191 -55.03 -52.93 -39.88
CA ALA A 191 -54.53 -52.83 -41.25
C ALA A 191 -55.56 -53.36 -42.27
N ASP A 192 -56.25 -54.45 -41.95
CA ASP A 192 -57.35 -54.98 -42.77
C ASP A 192 -58.50 -53.97 -42.84
N LYS A 193 -58.85 -53.32 -41.72
CA LYS A 193 -59.84 -52.23 -41.68
C LYS A 193 -59.45 -51.01 -42.51
N GLN A 194 -58.16 -50.65 -42.56
CA GLN A 194 -57.65 -49.57 -43.45
C GLN A 194 -57.79 -49.94 -44.93
N ARG A 195 -57.44 -51.20 -45.28
CA ARG A 195 -57.54 -51.71 -46.65
C ARG A 195 -58.99 -51.85 -47.11
N GLU A 196 -59.88 -52.24 -46.19
CA GLU A 196 -61.29 -52.52 -46.45
C GLU A 196 -62.21 -51.85 -45.39
N PRO A 197 -62.41 -50.52 -45.43
CA PRO A 197 -63.20 -49.78 -44.45
C PRO A 197 -64.66 -50.23 -44.32
N SER A 198 -65.19 -50.93 -45.32
CA SER A 198 -66.54 -51.48 -45.26
C SER A 198 -66.67 -52.67 -44.29
N GLN A 199 -65.56 -53.34 -43.96
CA GLN A 199 -65.55 -54.48 -43.04
C GLN A 199 -65.77 -54.08 -41.59
N LEU A 200 -66.38 -54.94 -40.80
CA LEU A 200 -66.48 -54.79 -39.35
C LEU A 200 -65.32 -55.52 -38.70
N VAL A 201 -64.64 -54.85 -37.77
CA VAL A 201 -63.49 -55.42 -37.06
C VAL A 201 -63.70 -55.26 -35.57
N ALA A 202 -63.29 -56.26 -34.80
CA ALA A 202 -63.26 -56.22 -33.34
C ALA A 202 -61.85 -56.61 -32.89
N LEU A 203 -61.25 -55.77 -32.04
CA LEU A 203 -59.91 -56.03 -31.50
C LEU A 203 -59.97 -57.15 -30.45
N GLU A 204 -58.90 -57.95 -30.38
CA GLU A 204 -58.66 -58.86 -29.29
C GLU A 204 -58.55 -58.09 -27.97
N PRO A 205 -59.31 -58.48 -26.93
CA PRO A 205 -59.24 -57.83 -25.63
C PRO A 205 -57.84 -57.95 -25.02
N LEU A 206 -57.33 -56.88 -24.42
CA LEU A 206 -56.02 -56.89 -23.74
C LEU A 206 -56.13 -56.81 -22.22
N ALA A 207 -57.33 -56.54 -21.68
CA ALA A 207 -57.54 -56.22 -20.26
C ALA A 207 -57.05 -57.30 -19.28
N ASP A 208 -57.28 -58.58 -19.57
CA ASP A 208 -56.85 -59.72 -18.76
C ASP A 208 -55.32 -59.84 -18.69
N VAL A 209 -54.63 -59.76 -19.83
CA VAL A 209 -53.17 -59.86 -19.91
C VAL A 209 -52.51 -58.65 -19.25
N LEU A 210 -53.04 -57.45 -19.50
CA LEU A 210 -52.54 -56.22 -18.87
C LEU A 210 -52.76 -56.23 -17.34
N TYR A 211 -53.87 -56.79 -16.87
CA TYR A 211 -54.11 -57.00 -15.44
C TYR A 211 -53.13 -58.00 -14.83
N ALA A 212 -52.84 -59.12 -15.51
CA ALA A 212 -51.86 -60.10 -15.06
C ALA A 212 -50.45 -59.50 -14.94
N ILE A 213 -50.03 -58.71 -15.93
CA ILE A 213 -48.76 -57.95 -15.91
C ILE A 213 -48.75 -56.98 -14.72
N SER A 214 -49.82 -56.19 -14.55
CA SER A 214 -49.96 -55.24 -13.43
C SER A 214 -49.81 -55.91 -12.07
N GLN A 215 -50.47 -57.06 -11.88
CA GLN A 215 -50.43 -57.85 -10.66
C GLN A 215 -49.02 -58.38 -10.37
N ALA A 216 -48.32 -58.92 -11.38
CA ALA A 216 -46.95 -59.40 -11.22
C ALA A 216 -46.00 -58.28 -10.75
N LEU A 217 -46.12 -57.08 -11.35
CA LEU A 217 -45.33 -55.91 -10.97
C LEU A 217 -45.71 -55.38 -9.57
N ALA A 218 -46.99 -55.40 -9.21
CA ALA A 218 -47.47 -54.98 -7.90
C ALA A 218 -46.95 -55.88 -6.77
N VAL A 219 -47.01 -57.21 -6.96
CA VAL A 219 -46.47 -58.20 -6.00
C VAL A 219 -44.98 -58.01 -5.78
N ALA A 220 -44.21 -57.81 -6.86
CA ALA A 220 -42.78 -57.53 -6.75
C ALA A 220 -42.51 -56.25 -5.95
N ASN A 221 -43.28 -55.19 -6.20
CA ASN A 221 -43.17 -53.93 -5.46
C ASN A 221 -43.52 -54.04 -3.97
N GLU A 222 -44.48 -54.88 -3.60
CA GLU A 222 -44.76 -55.16 -2.18
C GLU A 222 -43.59 -55.85 -1.49
N GLN A 223 -42.97 -56.83 -2.15
CA GLN A 223 -41.78 -57.52 -1.63
C GLN A 223 -40.58 -56.56 -1.51
N ILE A 224 -40.36 -55.69 -2.50
CA ILE A 224 -39.32 -54.65 -2.45
C ILE A 224 -39.57 -53.69 -1.27
N LYS A 225 -40.82 -53.26 -1.05
CA LYS A 225 -41.15 -52.40 0.11
C LYS A 225 -40.85 -53.09 1.44
N ALA A 226 -41.24 -54.35 1.59
CA ALA A 226 -40.97 -55.12 2.80
C ALA A 226 -39.46 -55.30 3.05
N HIS A 227 -38.70 -55.63 2.01
CA HIS A 227 -37.24 -55.74 2.06
C HIS A 227 -36.59 -54.40 2.43
N ASN A 228 -36.97 -53.31 1.76
CA ASN A 228 -36.43 -51.98 2.03
C ASN A 228 -36.77 -51.49 3.44
N ALA A 229 -37.94 -51.83 3.98
CA ALA A 229 -38.27 -51.53 5.38
C ALA A 229 -37.35 -52.27 6.36
N MET A 230 -37.05 -53.54 6.09
CA MET A 230 -36.09 -54.32 6.88
C MET A 230 -34.67 -53.76 6.79
N VAL A 231 -34.21 -53.39 5.58
CA VAL A 231 -32.92 -52.72 5.37
C VAL A 231 -32.87 -51.37 6.10
N ALA A 232 -33.93 -50.57 6.03
CA ALA A 232 -34.01 -49.28 6.70
C ALA A 232 -33.94 -49.42 8.22
N ASN A 233 -34.59 -50.44 8.80
CA ASN A 233 -34.52 -50.71 10.23
C ASN A 233 -33.09 -51.12 10.65
N LEU A 234 -32.45 -52.02 9.90
CA LEU A 234 -31.03 -52.37 10.10
C LEU A 234 -30.11 -51.15 9.92
N GLY A 235 -30.41 -50.26 8.98
CA GLY A 235 -29.70 -49.02 8.76
C GLY A 235 -29.80 -48.06 9.94
N LYS A 236 -31.01 -47.88 10.49
CA LYS A 236 -31.25 -47.10 11.71
C LYS A 236 -30.51 -47.67 12.90
N GLU A 237 -30.59 -48.99 13.13
CA GLU A 237 -29.88 -49.67 14.21
C GLU A 237 -28.35 -49.53 14.07
N LYS A 238 -27.81 -49.60 12.84
CA LYS A 238 -26.38 -49.34 12.57
C LYS A 238 -25.95 -47.92 12.88
N GLN A 239 -26.75 -46.93 12.48
CA GLN A 239 -26.49 -45.52 12.78
C GLN A 239 -26.55 -45.25 14.27
N GLN A 240 -27.58 -45.75 14.95
CA GLN A 240 -27.74 -45.64 16.39
C GLN A 240 -26.56 -46.28 17.12
N LEU A 241 -26.17 -47.50 16.75
CA LEU A 241 -25.01 -48.18 17.32
C LEU A 241 -23.72 -47.38 17.07
N ALA A 242 -23.53 -46.82 15.88
CA ALA A 242 -22.37 -45.97 15.58
C ALA A 242 -22.34 -44.71 16.47
N SER A 243 -23.48 -44.05 16.66
CA SER A 243 -23.60 -42.90 17.57
C SER A 243 -23.33 -43.27 19.03
N GLN A 244 -23.79 -44.44 19.49
CA GLN A 244 -23.51 -44.94 20.84
C GLN A 244 -22.02 -45.30 21.03
N VAL A 245 -21.38 -45.87 20.01
CA VAL A 245 -19.92 -46.10 20.01
C VAL A 245 -19.16 -44.78 20.16
N TRP A 246 -19.51 -43.76 19.37
CA TRP A 246 -18.90 -42.44 19.50
C TRP A 246 -19.15 -41.81 20.87
N LYS A 247 -20.37 -41.95 21.41
CA LYS A 247 -20.71 -41.48 22.75
C LYS A 247 -19.82 -42.13 23.82
N HIS A 248 -19.61 -43.44 23.73
CA HIS A 248 -18.73 -44.16 24.64
C HIS A 248 -17.29 -43.63 24.56
N ILE A 249 -16.76 -43.43 23.35
CA ILE A 249 -15.40 -42.93 23.15
C ILE A 249 -15.20 -41.54 23.75
N VAL A 250 -16.13 -40.60 23.50
CA VAL A 250 -15.97 -39.23 24.01
C VAL A 250 -16.26 -39.11 25.51
N ALA A 251 -17.19 -39.92 26.03
CA ALA A 251 -17.62 -39.83 27.43
C ALA A 251 -16.77 -40.67 28.39
N ILE A 252 -16.09 -41.71 27.90
CA ILE A 252 -15.29 -42.64 28.71
C ILE A 252 -13.82 -42.57 28.27
N GLU A 253 -13.50 -43.07 27.09
CA GLU A 253 -12.10 -43.29 26.64
C GLU A 253 -11.29 -41.99 26.54
N LEU A 254 -11.88 -40.94 25.97
CA LEU A 254 -11.23 -39.65 25.72
C LEU A 254 -11.60 -38.57 26.73
N ALA A 255 -12.39 -38.89 27.76
CA ALA A 255 -12.87 -37.89 28.72
C ALA A 255 -11.72 -37.09 29.38
N PRO A 256 -10.62 -37.71 29.87
CA PRO A 256 -9.52 -36.96 30.46
C PRO A 256 -8.82 -36.03 29.45
N ALA A 257 -8.59 -36.51 28.23
CA ALA A 257 -7.94 -35.73 27.17
C ALA A 257 -8.80 -34.55 26.70
N LEU A 258 -10.12 -34.76 26.61
CA LEU A 258 -11.08 -33.72 26.26
C LEU A 258 -11.22 -32.67 27.36
N GLN A 259 -11.17 -33.09 28.63
CA GLN A 259 -11.15 -32.16 29.76
C GLN A 259 -9.89 -31.28 29.74
N ASP A 260 -8.70 -31.87 29.59
CA ASP A 260 -7.44 -31.13 29.46
C ASP A 260 -7.44 -30.18 28.26
N TYR A 261 -7.92 -30.64 27.10
CA TYR A 261 -8.11 -29.79 25.93
C TYR A 261 -9.04 -28.61 26.21
N SER A 262 -10.18 -28.85 26.84
CA SER A 262 -11.17 -27.81 27.15
C SER A 262 -10.60 -26.76 28.11
N ALA A 263 -9.85 -27.18 29.13
CA ALA A 263 -9.21 -26.30 30.09
C ALA A 263 -8.13 -25.43 29.42
N LYS A 264 -7.26 -26.04 28.60
CA LYS A 264 -6.24 -25.32 27.83
C LYS A 264 -6.86 -24.32 26.85
N LYS A 265 -7.90 -24.73 26.13
CA LYS A 265 -8.64 -23.86 25.21
C LYS A 265 -9.24 -22.67 25.95
N GLN A 266 -9.92 -22.89 27.07
CA GLN A 266 -10.50 -21.82 27.88
C GLN A 266 -9.42 -20.85 28.39
N GLY A 267 -8.27 -21.36 28.85
CA GLY A 267 -7.14 -20.52 29.26
C GLY A 267 -6.61 -19.64 28.14
N LEU A 268 -6.41 -20.20 26.95
CA LEU A 268 -5.95 -19.44 25.77
C LEU A 268 -6.98 -18.40 25.32
N VAL A 269 -8.26 -18.76 25.27
CA VAL A 269 -9.34 -17.83 24.92
C VAL A 269 -9.40 -16.68 25.93
N GLY A 270 -9.31 -16.97 27.23
CA GLY A 270 -9.27 -15.95 28.27
C GLY A 270 -8.06 -15.01 28.13
N ALA A 271 -6.88 -15.54 27.80
CA ALA A 271 -5.69 -14.72 27.55
C ALA A 271 -5.85 -13.81 26.32
N ILE A 272 -6.44 -14.33 25.23
CA ILE A 272 -6.73 -13.53 24.03
C ILE A 272 -7.70 -12.41 24.36
N THR A 273 -8.79 -12.70 25.08
CA THR A 273 -9.77 -11.68 25.50
C THR A 273 -9.11 -10.61 26.36
N ALA A 274 -8.26 -10.99 27.32
CA ALA A 274 -7.56 -10.04 28.17
C ALA A 274 -6.55 -9.16 27.39
N LEU A 275 -5.82 -9.74 26.43
CA LEU A 275 -4.88 -8.99 25.58
C LEU A 275 -5.62 -8.00 24.67
N ASN A 276 -6.73 -8.42 24.05
CA ASN A 276 -7.54 -7.53 23.23
C ASN A 276 -8.10 -6.35 24.04
N GLY A 277 -8.58 -6.59 25.27
CA GLY A 277 -9.02 -5.51 26.15
C GLY A 277 -7.90 -4.52 26.49
N LYS A 278 -6.65 -4.99 26.65
CA LYS A 278 -5.48 -4.11 26.84
C LYS A 278 -5.14 -3.31 25.58
N ILE A 279 -5.26 -3.90 24.40
CA ILE A 279 -5.04 -3.21 23.12
C ILE A 279 -6.08 -2.09 22.95
N GLU A 280 -7.36 -2.39 23.16
CA GLU A 280 -8.44 -1.41 23.06
C GLU A 280 -8.25 -0.23 24.02
N ALA A 281 -7.84 -0.51 25.28
CA ALA A 281 -7.53 0.53 26.25
C ALA A 281 -6.35 1.41 25.82
N ALA A 282 -5.23 0.79 25.40
CA ALA A 282 -4.05 1.52 24.94
C ALA A 282 -4.34 2.37 23.69
N GLU A 283 -5.17 1.91 22.77
CA GLU A 283 -5.61 2.69 21.62
C GLU A 283 -6.51 3.87 22.02
N ALA A 284 -7.37 3.70 23.01
CA ALA A 284 -8.19 4.79 23.54
C ALA A 284 -7.31 5.87 24.18
N ASP A 285 -6.32 5.47 24.97
CA ASP A 285 -5.34 6.38 25.58
C ASP A 285 -4.52 7.11 24.50
N ARG A 286 -4.07 6.40 23.46
CA ARG A 286 -3.34 7.01 22.33
C ARG A 286 -4.17 8.11 21.67
N ARG A 287 -5.43 7.82 21.34
CA ARG A 287 -6.35 8.81 20.73
C ARG A 287 -6.60 10.01 21.64
N GLN A 288 -6.61 9.82 22.96
CA GLN A 288 -6.75 10.92 23.91
C GLN A 288 -5.51 11.81 23.91
N MET A 289 -4.31 11.22 23.97
CA MET A 289 -3.05 11.96 23.92
C MET A 289 -2.87 12.71 22.59
N GLU A 290 -3.24 12.09 21.47
CA GLU A 290 -3.23 12.75 20.14
C GLU A 290 -4.13 13.99 20.11
N ARG A 291 -5.31 13.94 20.76
CA ARG A 291 -6.20 15.12 20.88
C ARG A 291 -5.57 16.22 21.74
N GLU A 292 -4.97 15.86 22.87
CA GLU A 292 -4.32 16.82 23.77
C GLU A 292 -3.13 17.51 23.09
N ILE A 293 -2.33 16.76 22.31
CA ILE A 293 -1.24 17.32 21.50
C ILE A 293 -1.79 18.34 20.50
N ALA A 294 -2.83 17.98 19.73
CA ALA A 294 -3.42 18.89 18.74
C ALA A 294 -3.98 20.17 19.38
N GLU A 295 -4.57 20.07 20.59
CA GLU A 295 -5.09 21.23 21.30
C GLU A 295 -3.97 22.16 21.80
N LEU A 296 -2.88 21.59 22.34
CA LEU A 296 -1.68 22.33 22.74
C LEU A 296 -0.96 22.97 21.54
N GLU A 297 -0.88 22.27 20.41
CA GLU A 297 -0.33 22.79 19.16
C GLU A 297 -1.13 24.01 18.70
N ARG A 298 -2.47 23.91 18.63
CA ARG A 298 -3.35 25.03 18.24
C ARG A 298 -3.20 26.23 19.16
N ALA A 299 -2.99 26.02 20.47
CA ALA A 299 -2.74 27.10 21.42
C ALA A 299 -1.38 27.80 21.16
N THR A 300 -0.41 27.09 20.59
CA THR A 300 0.95 27.58 20.35
C THR A 300 1.13 28.21 18.96
N THR A 301 0.34 27.84 17.94
CA THR A 301 0.44 28.37 16.56
C THR A 301 -0.21 29.75 16.34
N SER A 302 -0.59 30.47 17.40
CA SER A 302 -1.11 31.83 17.24
C SER A 302 -0.01 32.76 16.73
N VAL A 303 -0.29 33.46 15.62
CA VAL A 303 0.56 34.51 15.03
C VAL A 303 0.82 35.67 16.03
N GLN A 304 -0.06 35.85 17.01
CA GLN A 304 -0.02 36.98 17.95
C GLN A 304 1.18 36.95 18.91
N PRO A 305 1.50 35.84 19.62
CA PRO A 305 2.73 35.72 20.40
C PRO A 305 4.01 36.10 19.64
N THR A 306 4.12 35.72 18.36
CA THR A 306 5.26 36.07 17.51
C THR A 306 5.30 37.56 17.20
N ILE A 307 4.15 38.18 16.89
CA ILE A 307 4.03 39.64 16.71
C ILE A 307 4.48 40.36 17.98
N ASP A 308 3.95 39.95 19.12
CA ASP A 308 4.21 40.60 20.41
C ASP A 308 5.69 40.49 20.78
N ALA A 309 6.30 39.33 20.57
CA ALA A 309 7.72 39.10 20.85
C ALA A 309 8.64 39.92 19.92
N ILE A 310 8.37 39.95 18.62
CA ILE A 310 9.16 40.75 17.66
C ILE A 310 9.00 42.25 17.98
N ASN A 311 7.79 42.72 18.25
CA ASN A 311 7.55 44.13 18.60
C ASN A 311 8.21 44.52 19.92
N ALA A 312 8.22 43.63 20.92
CA ALA A 312 8.94 43.86 22.18
C ALA A 312 10.45 44.01 21.95
N LEU A 313 11.04 43.16 21.09
CA LEU A 313 12.45 43.27 20.70
C LEU A 313 12.71 44.59 19.98
N LEU A 314 11.94 44.94 18.95
CA LEU A 314 12.06 46.20 18.21
C LEU A 314 12.02 47.41 19.17
N ALA A 315 11.04 47.44 20.08
CA ALA A 315 10.90 48.52 21.06
C ALA A 315 12.08 48.58 22.05
N SER A 316 12.57 47.43 22.53
CA SER A 316 13.69 47.36 23.48
C SER A 316 15.01 47.89 22.91
N PHE A 317 15.14 47.87 21.58
CA PHE A 317 16.33 48.35 20.86
C PHE A 317 16.13 49.73 20.20
N GLY A 318 15.05 50.43 20.52
CA GLY A 318 14.81 51.81 20.05
C GLY A 318 14.24 51.93 18.64
N PHE A 319 13.79 50.83 18.01
CA PHE A 319 13.11 50.86 16.72
C PHE A 319 11.64 51.25 16.92
N HIS A 320 11.35 52.56 16.90
CA HIS A 320 9.99 53.10 17.01
C HIS A 320 9.39 53.53 15.66
N GLY A 321 10.17 53.43 14.58
CA GLY A 321 9.77 53.87 13.24
C GLY A 321 8.78 52.93 12.54
N PHE A 322 8.59 51.70 13.01
CA PHE A 322 7.60 50.74 12.49
C PHE A 322 7.31 49.63 13.52
N SER A 323 6.23 48.87 13.31
CA SER A 323 5.85 47.70 14.11
C SER A 323 5.20 46.62 13.24
N LEU A 324 5.22 45.36 13.69
CA LEU A 324 4.48 44.26 13.07
C LEU A 324 3.03 44.28 13.56
N ALA A 325 2.10 44.10 12.63
CA ALA A 325 0.68 43.92 12.90
C ALA A 325 0.14 42.70 12.14
N LYS A 326 -0.98 42.15 12.62
CA LYS A 326 -1.67 41.06 11.96
C LYS A 326 -2.34 41.58 10.68
N ALA A 327 -2.16 40.87 9.57
CA ALA A 327 -2.86 41.15 8.33
C ALA A 327 -4.35 40.81 8.46
N ASP A 328 -5.20 41.44 7.65
CA ASP A 328 -6.65 41.20 7.65
C ASP A 328 -7.01 39.74 7.28
N SER A 329 -6.11 39.03 6.59
CA SER A 329 -6.23 37.61 6.26
C SER A 329 -6.03 36.66 7.44
N GLY A 330 -5.52 37.17 8.57
CA GLY A 330 -5.35 36.42 9.81
C GLY A 330 -4.15 35.47 9.89
N THR A 331 -3.47 35.20 8.77
CA THR A 331 -2.31 34.28 8.67
C THR A 331 -1.01 34.97 8.24
N ALA A 332 -1.04 36.27 7.97
CA ALA A 332 0.11 37.04 7.50
C ALA A 332 0.39 38.26 8.41
N TYR A 333 1.56 38.87 8.20
CA TYR A 333 2.04 40.04 8.93
C TYR A 333 2.11 41.25 7.99
N VAL A 334 1.86 42.44 8.53
CA VAL A 334 2.05 43.73 7.85
C VAL A 334 2.93 44.62 8.73
N LEU A 335 3.89 45.32 8.12
CA LEU A 335 4.70 46.32 8.81
C LEU A 335 4.00 47.67 8.73
N ARG A 336 3.73 48.30 9.87
CA ARG A 336 3.04 49.58 9.95
C ARG A 336 3.91 50.66 10.55
N ARG A 337 3.86 51.86 9.98
CA ARG A 337 4.42 53.09 10.54
C ARG A 337 3.53 53.60 11.70
N PRO A 338 4.04 54.49 12.57
CA PRO A 338 3.25 55.08 13.67
C PRO A 338 1.98 55.83 13.22
N ASP A 339 1.97 56.33 11.98
CA ASP A 339 0.82 56.98 11.35
C ASP A 339 -0.21 55.99 10.75
N GLY A 340 0.07 54.68 10.85
CA GLY A 340 -0.80 53.60 10.39
C GLY A 340 -0.59 53.16 8.95
N MET A 341 0.29 53.83 8.19
CA MET A 341 0.60 53.47 6.80
C MET A 341 1.49 52.22 6.69
N ASP A 342 1.44 51.54 5.54
CA ASP A 342 2.31 50.39 5.25
C ASP A 342 3.77 50.85 5.11
N ALA A 343 4.66 50.22 5.89
CA ALA A 343 6.08 50.54 5.89
C ALA A 343 6.86 49.91 4.73
N LYS A 344 6.29 48.92 4.01
CA LYS A 344 6.98 48.05 3.05
C LYS A 344 7.89 48.78 2.06
N GLU A 345 7.41 49.86 1.44
CA GLU A 345 8.14 50.61 0.40
C GLU A 345 9.11 51.66 0.97
N THR A 346 9.14 51.84 2.29
CA THR A 346 9.90 52.92 2.96
C THR A 346 10.97 52.40 3.92
N LEU A 347 11.12 51.09 4.07
CA LEU A 347 12.14 50.49 4.92
C LEU A 347 13.52 50.63 4.26
N SER A 348 14.52 50.95 5.08
CA SER A 348 15.91 50.86 4.63
C SER A 348 16.30 49.41 4.36
N GLU A 349 17.36 49.20 3.59
CA GLU A 349 17.92 47.86 3.35
C GLU A 349 18.26 47.17 4.68
N GLY A 350 18.84 47.91 5.62
CA GLY A 350 19.19 47.39 6.94
C GLY A 350 17.98 47.02 7.80
N GLU A 351 16.91 47.84 7.79
CA GLU A 351 15.66 47.54 8.50
C GLU A 351 15.00 46.27 7.93
N ARG A 352 14.99 46.12 6.60
CA ARG A 352 14.43 44.92 5.94
C ARG A 352 15.20 43.66 6.32
N THR A 353 16.53 43.71 6.27
CA THR A 353 17.39 42.58 6.65
C THR A 353 17.20 42.23 8.13
N PHE A 354 17.11 43.22 9.01
CA PHE A 354 16.92 43.01 10.44
C PHE A 354 15.56 42.38 10.77
N VAL A 355 14.46 42.90 10.21
CA VAL A 355 13.12 42.32 10.43
C VAL A 355 13.03 40.89 9.89
N THR A 356 13.64 40.62 8.74
CA THR A 356 13.70 39.27 8.17
C THR A 356 14.47 38.32 9.07
N PHE A 357 15.58 38.79 9.65
CA PHE A 357 16.34 38.02 10.64
C PHE A 357 15.51 37.73 11.90
N LEU A 358 14.81 38.72 12.45
CA LEU A 358 13.94 38.52 13.63
C LEU A 358 12.82 37.53 13.35
N TYR A 359 12.22 37.60 12.16
CA TYR A 359 11.21 36.63 11.72
C TYR A 359 11.80 35.22 11.68
N PHE A 360 12.94 35.05 11.01
CA PHE A 360 13.65 33.77 10.94
C PHE A 360 14.00 33.26 12.34
N TYR A 361 14.51 34.11 13.23
CA TYR A 361 14.85 33.77 14.60
C TYR A 361 13.65 33.25 15.40
N HIS A 362 12.47 33.87 15.26
CA HIS A 362 11.25 33.41 15.92
C HIS A 362 10.66 32.15 15.28
N LEU A 363 10.83 31.96 13.97
CA LEU A 363 10.50 30.71 13.26
C LEU A 363 11.39 29.53 13.69
N LEU A 364 12.60 29.79 14.18
CA LEU A 364 13.40 28.74 14.82
C LEU A 364 12.80 28.29 16.15
N LYS A 365 12.06 29.17 16.84
CA LYS A 365 11.45 28.92 18.15
C LYS A 365 9.98 28.46 18.10
N GLY A 366 9.31 28.58 16.96
CA GLY A 366 7.94 28.10 16.72
C GLY A 366 7.73 27.68 15.27
N SER A 367 6.84 26.72 14.96
CA SER A 367 6.62 26.28 13.58
C SER A 367 5.60 27.13 12.81
N ASP A 368 5.77 27.21 11.48
CA ASP A 368 4.78 27.76 10.54
C ASP A 368 3.53 26.88 10.34
N SER A 369 3.48 25.68 10.95
CA SER A 369 2.36 24.74 10.81
C SER A 369 1.97 24.11 12.14
N GLU A 370 0.69 23.72 12.24
CA GLU A 370 0.07 23.04 13.39
C GLU A 370 0.78 21.73 13.79
N SER A 371 1.71 21.19 13.00
CA SER A 371 2.35 19.89 13.24
C SER A 371 3.89 19.90 13.22
N GLY A 372 4.52 21.08 13.22
CA GLY A 372 5.94 21.23 12.89
C GLY A 372 6.88 21.52 14.06
N VAL A 373 6.37 21.76 15.28
CA VAL A 373 7.15 22.33 16.41
C VAL A 373 8.26 21.37 16.90
N THR A 374 8.13 20.07 16.69
CA THR A 374 8.87 19.04 17.44
C THR A 374 10.02 18.34 16.70
N THR A 375 10.35 18.75 15.47
CA THR A 375 11.41 18.11 14.68
C THR A 375 12.78 18.72 14.96
N ASP A 376 13.80 17.86 15.06
CA ASP A 376 15.20 18.28 15.23
C ASP A 376 15.75 18.96 13.96
N ARG A 377 16.52 20.05 14.10
CA ARG A 377 16.93 20.93 12.99
C ARG A 377 18.40 21.34 13.03
N ILE A 378 18.94 21.63 11.84
CA ILE A 378 20.23 22.29 11.62
C ILE A 378 19.95 23.70 11.09
N VAL A 379 20.57 24.71 11.69
CA VAL A 379 20.37 26.12 11.33
C VAL A 379 21.61 26.63 10.60
N VAL A 380 21.42 27.28 9.46
CA VAL A 380 22.48 27.95 8.70
C VAL A 380 22.13 29.41 8.56
N ILE A 381 23.01 30.29 9.01
CA ILE A 381 22.88 31.75 8.95
C ILE A 381 23.99 32.27 8.04
N ASP A 382 23.61 32.75 6.86
CA ASP A 382 24.56 33.29 5.87
C ASP A 382 24.53 34.81 5.87
N ASP A 383 25.67 35.39 6.23
CA ASP A 383 25.99 36.82 6.28
C ASP A 383 24.87 37.73 6.83
N PRO A 384 24.49 37.56 8.11
CA PRO A 384 23.29 38.17 8.69
C PRO A 384 23.38 39.68 8.90
N VAL A 385 24.51 40.31 8.56
CA VAL A 385 24.79 41.72 8.88
C VAL A 385 25.35 42.55 7.72
N SER A 386 25.17 42.12 6.47
CA SER A 386 25.59 42.96 5.33
C SER A 386 24.87 44.32 5.38
N SER A 387 25.65 45.40 5.34
CA SER A 387 25.18 46.80 5.34
C SER A 387 24.46 47.29 6.62
N LEU A 388 24.68 46.67 7.78
CA LEU A 388 24.03 47.06 9.05
C LEU A 388 24.86 48.02 9.91
N ASP A 389 24.16 48.92 10.61
CA ASP A 389 24.74 49.81 11.63
C ASP A 389 25.29 49.02 12.83
N SER A 390 26.22 49.63 13.58
CA SER A 390 26.90 49.01 14.72
C SER A 390 25.94 48.43 15.75
N ASP A 391 24.81 49.12 16.00
CA ASP A 391 23.85 48.73 17.03
C ASP A 391 23.08 47.45 16.64
N ILE A 392 22.70 47.31 15.37
CA ILE A 392 22.01 46.11 14.87
C ILE A 392 22.94 44.89 14.91
N LEU A 393 24.22 45.08 14.59
CA LEU A 393 25.22 44.03 14.63
C LEU A 393 25.35 43.40 16.02
N PHE A 394 25.31 44.21 17.09
CA PHE A 394 25.35 43.70 18.46
C PHE A 394 24.10 42.90 18.83
N ILE A 395 22.93 43.33 18.37
CA ILE A 395 21.65 42.66 18.63
C ILE A 395 21.62 41.29 17.94
N VAL A 396 21.91 41.25 16.64
CA VAL A 396 21.97 40.02 15.85
C VAL A 396 22.99 39.05 16.45
N SER A 397 24.17 39.54 16.82
CA SER A 397 25.21 38.75 17.50
C SER A 397 24.71 38.13 18.81
N SER A 398 23.97 38.89 19.62
CA SER A 398 23.43 38.44 20.91
C SER A 398 22.34 37.38 20.74
N LEU A 399 21.46 37.55 19.76
CA LEU A 399 20.41 36.58 19.44
C LEU A 399 21.00 35.26 18.94
N ILE A 400 22.03 35.30 18.08
CA ILE A 400 22.73 34.10 17.61
C ILE A 400 23.45 33.39 18.76
N LYS A 401 24.07 34.13 19.69
CA LYS A 401 24.68 33.54 20.89
C LYS A 401 23.67 32.80 21.75
N ALA A 402 22.45 33.32 21.88
CA ALA A 402 21.38 32.62 22.58
C ALA A 402 21.05 31.26 21.92
N LEU A 403 21.07 31.18 20.58
CA LEU A 403 20.92 29.90 19.87
C LEU A 403 22.08 28.95 20.17
N PHE A 404 23.32 29.45 20.23
CA PHE A 404 24.46 28.61 20.62
C PHE A 404 24.31 28.06 22.03
N ASP A 405 23.80 28.86 22.97
CA ASP A 405 23.61 28.42 24.34
C ASP A 405 22.50 27.36 24.46
N GLU A 406 21.43 27.48 23.68
CA GLU A 406 20.38 26.46 23.56
C GLU A 406 20.94 25.11 23.09
N VAL A 407 21.74 25.12 22.01
CA VAL A 407 22.41 23.91 21.50
C VAL A 407 23.37 23.32 22.52
N ARG A 408 24.17 24.16 23.20
CA ARG A 408 25.13 23.71 24.23
C ARG A 408 24.44 23.08 25.43
N GLN A 409 23.26 23.57 25.80
CA GLN A 409 22.48 23.04 26.92
C GLN A 409 21.67 21.81 26.54
N GLY A 410 21.59 21.47 25.24
CA GLY A 410 20.75 20.40 24.73
C GLY A 410 19.25 20.66 24.92
N THR A 411 18.88 21.93 25.12
CA THR A 411 17.49 22.38 25.25
C THR A 411 16.94 22.64 23.86
N GLY A 412 15.67 22.31 23.61
CA GLY A 412 15.03 22.58 22.32
C GLY A 412 15.43 21.63 21.18
N HIS A 413 15.08 22.03 19.96
CA HIS A 413 15.14 21.19 18.75
C HIS A 413 16.31 21.51 17.82
N ILE A 414 17.06 22.59 18.07
CA ILE A 414 18.23 22.95 17.26
C ILE A 414 19.41 22.08 17.70
N LYS A 415 20.00 21.32 16.77
CA LYS A 415 21.14 20.42 17.06
C LYS A 415 22.47 20.97 16.60
N GLN A 416 22.48 21.89 15.64
CA GLN A 416 23.69 22.49 15.09
C GLN A 416 23.39 23.85 14.48
N VAL A 417 24.32 24.80 14.62
CA VAL A 417 24.24 26.14 14.02
C VAL A 417 25.51 26.42 13.23
N PHE A 418 25.35 26.81 11.97
CA PHE A 418 26.41 27.35 11.13
C PHE A 418 26.21 28.85 10.95
N VAL A 419 27.27 29.63 11.14
CA VAL A 419 27.28 31.07 10.86
C VAL A 419 28.38 31.35 9.85
N LEU A 420 27.99 31.88 8.70
CA LEU A 420 28.89 32.26 7.62
C LEU A 420 28.91 33.78 7.55
N THR A 421 30.08 34.38 7.43
CA THR A 421 30.19 35.84 7.28
C THR A 421 31.53 36.22 6.67
N HIS A 422 31.53 37.34 5.95
CA HIS A 422 32.75 38.01 5.51
C HIS A 422 33.13 39.18 6.44
N ASN A 423 32.26 39.55 7.38
CA ASN A 423 32.47 40.65 8.31
C ASN A 423 33.29 40.18 9.52
N VAL A 424 34.57 40.59 9.54
CA VAL A 424 35.55 40.23 10.59
C VAL A 424 35.13 40.73 11.97
N TYR A 425 34.50 41.91 12.06
CA TYR A 425 34.04 42.49 13.32
C TYR A 425 32.87 41.68 13.89
N PHE A 426 31.86 41.39 13.06
CA PHE A 426 30.74 40.52 13.44
C PHE A 426 31.19 39.12 13.84
N HIS A 427 32.11 38.51 13.08
CA HIS A 427 32.69 37.22 13.45
C HIS A 427 33.34 37.27 14.83
N LYS A 428 34.13 38.31 15.11
CA LYS A 428 34.75 38.48 16.44
C LYS A 428 33.70 38.60 17.54
N GLU A 429 32.64 39.39 17.31
CA GLU A 429 31.58 39.58 18.29
C GLU A 429 30.77 38.30 18.53
N VAL A 430 30.28 37.63 17.48
CA VAL A 430 29.45 36.42 17.60
C VAL A 430 30.23 35.23 18.18
N THR A 431 31.52 35.13 17.88
CA THR A 431 32.40 34.06 18.38
C THR A 431 33.02 34.36 19.73
N PHE A 432 32.80 35.55 20.30
CA PHE A 432 33.30 35.89 21.63
C PHE A 432 32.68 34.99 22.70
N ASN A 433 33.54 34.35 23.52
CA ASN A 433 33.12 33.50 24.62
C ASN A 433 34.03 33.74 25.83
N ALA A 434 33.45 34.28 26.91
CA ALA A 434 34.18 34.62 28.14
C ALA A 434 34.76 33.39 28.87
N ARG A 435 34.30 32.17 28.55
CA ARG A 435 34.79 30.92 29.16
C ARG A 435 36.07 30.37 28.50
N ARG A 436 36.60 31.01 27.46
CA ARG A 436 37.87 30.58 26.83
C ARG A 436 39.06 30.88 27.74
N THR A 437 39.78 29.84 28.15
CA THR A 437 41.01 29.93 28.93
C THR A 437 42.21 30.09 27.98
N GLY A 438 42.48 31.33 27.55
CA GLY A 438 43.61 31.67 26.68
C GLY A 438 43.22 32.03 25.24
N ARG A 439 44.07 32.81 24.56
CA ARG A 439 43.80 33.41 23.23
C ARG A 439 43.50 32.40 22.12
N ASN A 440 44.02 31.18 22.25
CA ASN A 440 43.99 30.15 21.19
C ASN A 440 43.16 28.90 21.55
N ALA A 441 42.44 28.90 22.68
CA ALA A 441 41.71 27.72 23.12
C ALA A 441 40.37 27.57 22.36
N MET A 442 40.31 26.65 21.40
CA MET A 442 39.06 26.18 20.79
C MET A 442 38.37 25.19 21.72
N ARG A 443 37.06 25.33 21.91
CA ARG A 443 36.28 24.37 22.72
C ARG A 443 35.88 23.16 21.88
N SER A 444 35.60 22.03 22.52
CA SER A 444 35.22 20.78 21.85
C SER A 444 33.92 20.89 21.04
N GLU A 445 33.05 21.83 21.39
CA GLU A 445 31.74 22.04 20.77
C GLU A 445 31.71 23.10 19.65
N GLU A 446 32.86 23.72 19.30
CA GLU A 446 32.93 24.74 18.26
C GLU A 446 34.07 24.45 17.27
N THR A 447 33.90 24.86 16.01
CA THR A 447 34.94 24.76 14.98
C THR A 447 35.00 26.04 14.17
N PHE A 448 36.20 26.41 13.71
CA PHE A 448 36.42 27.60 12.90
C PHE A 448 36.95 27.21 11.52
N TRP A 449 36.41 27.84 10.48
CA TRP A 449 36.74 27.56 9.10
C TRP A 449 36.90 28.85 8.32
N VAL A 450 37.85 28.89 7.38
CA VAL A 450 38.05 30.02 6.46
C VAL A 450 37.90 29.52 5.03
N VAL A 451 37.06 30.20 4.25
CA VAL A 451 36.93 29.95 2.81
C VAL A 451 37.91 30.86 2.08
N ARG A 452 38.94 30.28 1.46
CA ARG A 452 39.91 31.02 0.62
C ARG A 452 39.60 30.81 -0.86
N LYS A 453 39.69 31.89 -1.63
CA LYS A 453 39.63 31.86 -3.09
C LYS A 453 41.03 32.04 -3.66
N SER A 454 41.52 31.07 -4.43
CA SER A 454 42.82 31.14 -5.12
C SER A 454 42.62 30.84 -6.60
N HIS A 455 42.92 31.83 -7.45
CA HIS A 455 42.69 31.80 -8.90
C HIS A 455 41.27 31.32 -9.28
N HIS A 456 41.12 30.05 -9.67
CA HIS A 456 39.87 29.43 -10.14
C HIS A 456 39.26 28.39 -9.16
N SER A 457 39.74 28.30 -7.92
CA SER A 457 39.22 27.34 -6.94
C SER A 457 38.93 28.00 -5.58
N SER A 458 37.92 27.46 -4.89
CA SER A 458 37.62 27.80 -3.49
C SER A 458 38.03 26.63 -2.61
N ARG A 459 38.76 26.90 -1.53
CA ARG A 459 39.19 25.91 -0.54
C ARG A 459 38.66 26.30 0.83
N VAL A 460 38.14 25.32 1.56
CA VAL A 460 37.72 25.49 2.96
C VAL A 460 38.82 24.94 3.85
N GLU A 461 39.37 25.79 4.72
CA GLU A 461 40.48 25.46 5.61
C GLU A 461 39.99 25.45 7.06
N ALA A 462 40.21 24.33 7.76
CA ALA A 462 39.91 24.19 9.18
C ALA A 462 40.99 24.89 10.01
N HIS A 463 40.59 25.61 11.05
CA HIS A 463 41.51 26.22 12.01
C HIS A 463 41.32 25.62 13.40
N THR A 464 42.43 25.38 14.10
CA THR A 464 42.48 24.84 15.47
C THR A 464 42.20 25.89 16.55
N SER A 465 42.08 27.15 16.15
CA SER A 465 41.73 28.31 16.99
C SER A 465 41.02 29.36 16.14
N ASN A 466 40.39 30.37 16.77
CA ASN A 466 39.73 31.43 16.02
C ASN A 466 40.78 32.24 15.21
N PRO A 467 40.76 32.20 13.87
CA PRO A 467 41.81 32.80 13.05
C PRO A 467 41.72 34.34 12.98
N ILE A 468 40.61 34.92 13.44
CA ILE A 468 40.39 36.37 13.39
C ILE A 468 40.95 37.02 14.66
N VAL A 469 42.04 37.76 14.50
CA VAL A 469 42.70 38.56 15.54
C VAL A 469 42.46 40.06 15.31
N THR A 470 42.77 40.90 16.29
CA THR A 470 42.57 42.36 16.16
C THR A 470 43.37 42.94 14.98
N SER A 471 42.91 44.04 14.39
CA SER A 471 43.61 44.71 13.27
C SER A 471 45.06 45.08 13.61
N TYR A 472 45.35 45.37 14.89
CA TYR A 472 46.71 45.62 15.37
C TYR A 472 47.57 44.35 15.44
N GLU A 473 46.98 43.23 15.88
CA GLU A 473 47.67 41.93 15.94
C GLU A 473 47.94 41.34 14.54
N LEU A 474 47.10 41.66 13.55
CA LEU A 474 47.34 41.35 12.14
C LEU A 474 48.59 42.05 11.60
N LEU A 475 48.84 43.31 11.98
CA LEU A 475 50.05 44.02 11.59
C LEU A 475 51.30 43.29 12.12
N TRP A 476 51.28 42.90 13.38
CA TRP A 476 52.37 42.13 13.98
C TRP A 476 52.51 40.72 13.37
N ALA A 477 51.41 40.10 12.94
CA ALA A 477 51.46 38.82 12.22
C ALA A 477 52.23 38.93 10.90
N GLU A 478 52.07 40.03 10.17
CA GLU A 478 52.83 40.29 8.95
C GLU A 478 54.32 40.53 9.24
N VAL A 479 54.66 41.18 10.36
CA VAL A 479 56.06 41.33 10.81
C VAL A 479 56.69 39.98 11.20
N ARG A 480 55.91 39.00 11.68
CA ARG A 480 56.43 37.67 12.05
C ARG A 480 56.67 36.73 10.86
N ARG A 481 56.12 37.02 9.68
CA ARG A 481 56.21 36.13 8.50
C ARG A 481 57.59 36.18 7.85
N ALA A 482 58.11 35.00 7.50
CA ALA A 482 59.36 34.85 6.75
C ALA A 482 59.19 35.14 5.25
N ASP A 483 58.00 34.93 4.69
CA ASP A 483 57.62 35.13 3.28
C ASP A 483 56.91 36.48 3.03
N ARG A 484 57.30 37.51 3.77
CA ARG A 484 56.68 38.85 3.75
C ARG A 484 57.01 39.61 2.45
N SER A 485 56.09 40.49 2.04
CA SER A 485 56.32 41.39 0.91
C SER A 485 57.19 42.57 1.32
N ASN A 486 58.32 42.76 0.63
CA ASN A 486 59.25 43.87 0.86
C ASN A 486 58.61 45.25 0.65
N LEU A 487 57.52 45.32 -0.13
CA LEU A 487 56.74 46.54 -0.37
C LEU A 487 55.73 46.87 0.75
N SER A 488 55.13 45.86 1.41
CA SER A 488 54.09 46.10 2.42
C SER A 488 54.64 46.23 3.85
N ILE A 489 55.79 45.60 4.13
CA ILE A 489 56.35 45.54 5.48
C ILE A 489 56.61 46.93 6.08
N GLN A 490 57.06 47.88 5.27
CA GLN A 490 57.41 49.23 5.71
C GLN A 490 56.18 49.99 6.26
N ASN A 491 55.04 49.92 5.56
CA ASN A 491 53.78 50.52 6.02
C ASN A 491 53.27 49.84 7.30
N THR A 492 53.47 48.52 7.40
CA THR A 492 53.10 47.75 8.59
C THR A 492 53.92 48.15 9.81
N LEU A 493 55.25 48.31 9.69
CA LEU A 493 56.11 48.80 10.78
C LEU A 493 55.70 50.21 11.25
N ARG A 494 55.38 51.13 10.31
CA ARG A 494 54.86 52.46 10.65
C ARG A 494 53.55 52.39 11.42
N ARG A 495 52.53 51.70 10.90
CA ARG A 495 51.20 51.61 11.55
C ARG A 495 51.30 51.03 12.95
N ILE A 496 52.25 50.12 13.18
CA ILE A 496 52.53 49.60 14.52
C ILE A 496 53.12 50.68 15.43
N ILE A 497 54.15 51.39 14.96
CA ILE A 497 54.80 52.46 15.75
C ILE A 497 53.81 53.60 16.03
N GLU A 498 53.08 54.08 15.03
CA GLU A 498 52.11 55.16 15.20
C GLU A 498 50.97 54.76 16.13
N ASN A 499 50.37 53.59 15.92
CA ASN A 499 49.27 53.15 16.78
C ASN A 499 49.73 52.98 18.24
N TYR A 500 50.94 52.47 18.46
CA TYR A 500 51.44 52.22 19.80
C TYR A 500 52.03 53.46 20.48
N PHE A 501 52.99 54.13 19.86
CA PHE A 501 53.70 55.25 20.47
C PHE A 501 52.96 56.57 20.33
N LYS A 502 52.28 56.83 19.21
CA LYS A 502 51.62 58.12 18.94
C LYS A 502 50.17 58.14 19.43
N ILE A 503 49.36 57.18 19.01
CA ILE A 503 47.91 57.14 19.35
C ILE A 503 47.68 56.70 20.79
N LEU A 504 48.33 55.61 21.21
CA LEU A 504 48.16 55.07 22.56
C LEU A 504 49.15 55.67 23.58
N GLY A 505 50.40 55.94 23.15
CA GLY A 505 51.48 56.41 24.03
C GLY A 505 51.69 57.93 24.09
N GLY A 506 51.12 58.70 23.16
CA GLY A 506 51.25 60.18 23.11
C GLY A 506 52.68 60.71 22.87
N THR A 507 53.61 59.91 22.36
CA THR A 507 55.02 60.28 22.11
C THR A 507 55.22 60.73 20.66
N ASP A 508 56.02 61.78 20.44
CA ASP A 508 56.36 62.25 19.09
C ASP A 508 57.42 61.34 18.43
N THR A 509 57.28 61.15 17.13
CA THR A 509 58.25 60.47 16.27
C THR A 509 59.65 61.09 16.32
N ASP A 510 59.76 62.40 16.52
CA ASP A 510 61.05 63.09 16.65
C ASP A 510 61.78 62.73 17.96
N ASP A 511 61.03 62.55 19.06
CA ASP A 511 61.58 62.12 20.34
C ASP A 511 62.15 60.70 20.24
N ILE A 512 61.44 59.82 19.54
CA ILE A 512 61.90 58.45 19.25
C ILE A 512 63.19 58.47 18.41
N CYS A 513 63.25 59.33 17.39
CA CYS A 513 64.46 59.47 16.57
C CYS A 513 65.66 60.00 17.37
N ASN A 514 65.43 60.82 18.40
CA ASN A 514 66.50 61.39 19.23
C ASN A 514 67.16 60.39 20.18
N LEU A 515 66.59 59.20 20.37
CA LEU A 515 67.19 58.10 21.12
C LEU A 515 68.35 57.40 20.36
N PHE A 516 68.57 57.75 19.10
CA PHE A 516 69.61 57.17 18.24
C PHE A 516 70.72 58.18 17.92
N GLU A 517 71.93 57.68 17.68
CA GLU A 517 73.10 58.47 17.28
C GLU A 517 73.73 57.93 15.98
N GLY A 518 74.47 58.77 15.25
CA GLY A 518 75.21 58.35 14.05
C GLY A 518 74.33 57.75 12.94
N ARG A 519 74.79 56.64 12.34
CA ARG A 519 74.14 55.99 11.19
C ARG A 519 72.74 55.46 11.52
N GLU A 520 72.51 54.97 12.74
CA GLU A 520 71.20 54.45 13.16
C GLU A 520 70.14 55.56 13.24
N LYS A 521 70.52 56.78 13.66
CA LYS A 521 69.61 57.94 13.68
C LYS A 521 69.11 58.28 12.27
N VAL A 522 69.98 58.16 11.27
CA VAL A 522 69.63 58.42 9.86
C VAL A 522 68.68 57.36 9.32
N ILE A 523 68.88 56.08 9.66
CA ILE A 523 67.99 54.97 9.23
C ILE A 523 66.63 55.06 9.95
N CYS A 524 66.61 55.41 11.24
CA CYS A 524 65.39 55.66 12.01
C CYS A 524 64.60 56.83 11.42
N ARG A 525 65.26 57.96 11.14
CA ARG A 525 64.63 59.09 10.43
C ARG A 525 64.17 58.71 9.02
N SER A 526 64.90 57.86 8.30
CA SER A 526 64.48 57.36 6.98
C SER A 526 63.21 56.50 7.07
N LEU A 527 63.09 55.63 8.08
CA LEU A 527 61.90 54.82 8.34
C LEU A 527 60.65 55.68 8.59
N PHE A 528 60.80 56.86 9.21
CA PHE A 528 59.72 57.83 9.41
C PHE A 528 59.52 58.79 8.22
N SER A 529 60.60 59.26 7.59
CA SER A 529 60.60 60.29 6.53
C SER A 529 60.18 59.76 5.16
N TRP A 530 60.66 58.58 4.75
CA TRP A 530 60.33 57.98 3.46
C TRP A 530 58.83 57.64 3.34
N VAL A 531 58.16 57.53 4.49
CA VAL A 531 56.75 57.20 4.62
C VAL A 531 55.86 58.45 4.78
N ASN A 532 56.44 59.63 4.98
CA ASN A 532 55.69 60.89 4.87
C ASN A 532 55.50 61.29 3.39
N ASP A 533 56.49 61.07 2.52
CA ASP A 533 56.38 61.33 1.09
C ASP A 533 55.53 60.28 0.33
N GLY A 534 55.50 59.03 0.77
CA GLY A 534 54.71 57.96 0.12
C GLY A 534 53.18 58.09 0.25
N SER A 535 52.67 59.15 0.88
CA SER A 535 51.22 59.42 1.00
C SER A 535 50.69 60.47 0.00
N HIS A 536 51.58 61.16 -0.71
CA HIS A 536 51.22 62.12 -1.76
C HIS A 536 52.07 61.87 -3.02
N PHE A 537 51.38 61.56 -4.13
CA PHE A 537 51.87 61.29 -5.49
C PHE A 537 52.18 59.82 -5.84
N ALA A 538 51.21 59.21 -6.54
CA ALA A 538 51.48 58.20 -7.55
C ALA A 538 52.24 58.85 -8.73
N HIS A 539 53.25 58.15 -9.25
CA HIS A 539 54.20 58.51 -10.33
C HIS A 539 55.35 59.45 -9.96
N ASP A 540 56.51 58.89 -9.58
CA ASP A 540 57.68 58.87 -10.47
C ASP A 540 58.72 57.82 -10.02
N ASP A 541 59.19 57.01 -10.96
CA ASP A 541 60.20 55.96 -10.78
C ASP A 541 61.60 56.57 -10.56
N LEU A 542 61.99 56.78 -9.30
CA LEU A 542 63.38 57.03 -8.94
C LEU A 542 63.94 55.89 -8.09
N TYR A 543 64.55 54.94 -8.80
CA TYR A 543 65.47 53.88 -8.38
C TYR A 543 65.93 53.90 -6.90
N VAL A 544 65.18 53.19 -6.06
CA VAL A 544 65.75 52.45 -4.93
C VAL A 544 65.17 51.04 -5.00
N ALA A 545 65.96 50.08 -5.49
CA ALA A 545 65.61 48.67 -5.34
C ALA A 545 65.63 48.37 -3.84
N VAL A 546 64.46 48.08 -3.26
CA VAL A 546 64.36 47.61 -1.88
C VAL A 546 64.93 46.19 -1.85
N ASP A 547 66.21 46.08 -1.52
CA ASP A 547 66.86 44.79 -1.32
C ASP A 547 66.56 44.24 0.08
N ASP A 548 66.78 42.93 0.25
CA ASP A 548 66.52 42.25 1.52
C ASP A 548 67.38 42.82 2.66
N ALA A 549 68.58 43.34 2.36
CA ALA A 549 69.47 43.94 3.34
C ALA A 549 68.91 45.26 3.93
N MET A 550 68.21 46.05 3.11
CA MET A 550 67.53 47.27 3.54
C MET A 550 66.33 46.96 4.43
N VAL A 551 65.55 45.93 4.10
CA VAL A 551 64.43 45.45 4.93
C VAL A 551 64.91 44.92 6.29
N GLU A 552 65.99 44.15 6.30
CA GLU A 552 66.62 43.69 7.55
C GLU A 552 67.11 44.87 8.40
N SER A 553 67.72 45.89 7.79
CA SER A 553 68.13 47.11 8.48
C SER A 553 66.96 47.83 9.15
N TYR A 554 65.81 47.94 8.48
CA TYR A 554 64.60 48.53 9.04
C TYR A 554 63.99 47.69 10.15
N LEU A 555 63.99 46.36 10.04
CA LEU A 555 63.51 45.48 11.11
C LEU A 555 64.40 45.56 12.36
N ASN A 556 65.71 45.68 12.18
CA ASN A 556 66.67 45.89 13.27
C ASN A 556 66.43 47.23 13.98
N ILE A 557 66.25 48.31 13.22
CA ILE A 557 65.91 49.63 13.78
C ILE A 557 64.54 49.61 14.45
N PHE A 558 63.54 48.94 13.85
CA PHE A 558 62.22 48.77 14.43
C PHE A 558 62.29 48.07 15.79
N LYS A 559 63.05 46.98 15.93
CA LYS A 559 63.32 46.34 17.23
C LYS A 559 64.02 47.31 18.18
N ALA A 560 65.04 48.02 17.70
CA ALA A 560 65.81 48.96 18.50
C ALA A 560 64.96 50.13 19.04
N ILE A 561 63.92 50.57 18.32
CA ILE A 561 62.97 51.60 18.80
C ILE A 561 62.30 51.14 20.09
N PHE A 562 61.80 49.90 20.16
CA PHE A 562 61.18 49.36 21.37
C PHE A 562 62.21 49.14 22.49
N VAL A 563 63.45 48.77 22.17
CA VAL A 563 64.53 48.62 23.16
C VAL A 563 64.88 49.96 23.79
N LYS A 564 65.26 50.95 22.97
CA LYS A 564 65.74 52.26 23.45
C LYS A 564 64.64 53.09 24.10
N SER A 565 63.38 52.87 23.73
CA SER A 565 62.23 53.52 24.38
C SER A 565 61.79 52.79 25.66
N GLY A 566 62.46 51.71 26.09
CA GLY A 566 62.12 50.97 27.31
C GLY A 566 60.89 50.05 27.21
N HIS A 567 60.37 49.81 26.00
CA HIS A 567 59.17 49.00 25.73
C HIS A 567 59.47 47.62 25.12
N LEU A 568 60.64 47.06 25.37
CA LEU A 568 61.05 45.74 24.87
C LEU A 568 60.08 44.62 25.28
N ALA A 569 59.46 44.72 26.45
CA ALA A 569 58.47 43.75 26.91
C ALA A 569 57.26 43.63 25.95
N HIS A 570 56.80 44.76 25.39
CA HIS A 570 55.72 44.77 24.39
C HIS A 570 56.16 44.16 23.07
N TYR A 571 57.36 44.47 22.59
CA TYR A 571 57.92 43.86 21.38
C TYR A 571 58.04 42.33 21.52
N LYS A 572 58.56 41.84 22.65
CA LYS A 572 58.65 40.40 22.96
C LYS A 572 57.25 39.75 22.99
N MET A 573 56.29 40.40 23.64
CA MET A 573 54.91 39.92 23.69
C MET A 573 54.29 39.79 22.29
N MET A 574 54.57 40.73 21.39
CA MET A 574 53.97 40.74 20.05
C MET A 574 54.73 39.89 19.02
N MET A 575 56.02 39.60 19.23
CA MET A 575 56.79 38.69 18.36
C MET A 575 56.55 37.21 18.69
N CYS A 576 56.00 36.88 19.87
CA CYS A 576 55.70 35.51 20.30
C CYS A 576 56.90 34.57 20.09
N GLU A 577 56.69 33.39 19.47
CA GLU A 577 57.72 32.39 19.19
C GLU A 577 58.76 32.82 18.14
N ALA A 578 58.51 33.91 17.40
CA ALA A 578 59.44 34.42 16.37
C ALA A 578 60.53 35.35 16.94
N TYR A 579 60.57 35.56 18.25
CA TYR A 579 61.62 36.35 18.91
C TYR A 579 62.88 35.49 19.13
N SER A 580 64.00 35.90 18.54
CA SER A 580 65.34 35.37 18.83
C SER A 580 66.21 36.38 19.60
N ASP A 581 67.00 35.90 20.55
CA ASP A 581 67.80 36.74 21.47
C ASP A 581 69.16 37.20 20.88
N ASP A 582 69.43 36.90 19.61
CA ASP A 582 70.68 37.32 18.93
C ASP A 582 70.61 38.80 18.53
N SER A 583 70.87 39.69 19.48
CA SER A 583 71.36 41.06 19.27
C SER A 583 71.57 41.79 20.61
N GLU A 584 72.55 41.33 21.40
CA GLU A 584 73.21 42.25 22.34
C GLU A 584 74.04 43.26 21.53
N ILE A 585 73.49 44.46 21.33
CA ILE A 585 74.29 45.62 20.94
C ILE A 585 74.99 46.11 22.21
N ALA A 586 76.15 45.54 22.53
CA ALA A 586 77.05 46.07 23.53
C ALA A 586 77.64 47.42 23.06
N PRO A 587 77.74 48.44 23.92
CA PRO A 587 78.33 49.72 23.56
C PRO A 587 79.85 49.56 23.38
N LYS A 588 80.39 49.96 22.22
CA LYS A 588 81.82 50.25 22.07
C LYS A 588 82.07 51.67 22.57
N THR A 589 82.62 51.81 23.77
CA THR A 589 83.22 53.07 24.23
C THR A 589 84.65 53.19 23.70
N GLN A 590 84.87 54.15 22.81
CA GLN A 590 86.17 54.78 22.60
C GLN A 590 86.32 55.88 23.66
N GLU A 591 87.23 55.72 24.60
CA GLU A 591 88.13 56.79 25.07
C GLU A 591 89.11 56.25 26.12
N GLN A 592 90.37 56.10 25.73
CA GLN A 592 91.54 56.53 26.51
C GLN A 592 92.79 56.50 25.61
N GLN A 593 92.93 57.54 24.79
CA GLN A 593 94.24 58.12 24.51
C GLN A 593 94.47 59.19 25.59
N VAL A 594 95.20 58.88 26.67
CA VAL A 594 96.12 59.82 27.34
C VAL A 594 97.15 59.00 28.13
N ASN A 595 98.30 58.69 27.51
CA ASN A 595 99.61 59.07 28.05
C ASN A 595 100.73 58.49 27.19
N ALA A 596 101.51 59.41 26.62
CA ALA A 596 102.85 59.16 26.14
C ALA A 596 103.83 59.04 27.33
N LEU A 597 104.98 58.42 27.02
CA LEU A 597 106.29 58.45 27.69
C LEU A 597 106.67 57.30 28.65
N GLY A 598 107.58 56.45 28.12
CA GLY A 598 108.50 55.56 28.85
C GLY A 598 108.18 54.08 28.67
N ALA A 599 109.07 53.18 28.27
CA ALA A 599 110.46 53.29 27.86
C ALA A 599 110.80 52.00 27.09
N VAL A 600 111.72 52.13 26.14
CA VAL A 600 112.52 51.04 25.59
C VAL A 600 113.37 50.43 26.72
N ASN A 601 113.25 49.12 26.94
CA ASN A 601 114.26 48.15 27.42
C ASN A 601 113.66 47.09 28.36
N ALA A 602 113.44 45.90 27.82
CA ALA A 602 113.95 44.62 28.31
C ALA A 602 113.77 43.55 27.23
#